data_AF-A0A9P6NLP6-F1
#
_entry.id   AF-A0A9P6NLP6-F1
#
_cell.length_a   1.000
_cell.length_b   1.000
_cell.length_c   1.000
_cell.angle_alpha   90.00
_cell.angle_beta   90.00
_cell.angle_gamma   90.00
#
_symmetry.space_group_name_H-M   'P 1'
#
loop_
_entity.id
_entity.type
_entity.pdbx_description
1 polymer ?
#
loop_
_entity_poly.entity_id
_entity_poly.type
_entity_poly.pdbx_seq_one_letter_code
_entity_poly.pdbx_strand_id
1 'polypeptide(L)'
;MEMRKPTTGKPLPPPSPPDIKADDGDNALVDTIDRRTDERTAMADIEEQFRFGARTAQMAIFRNLVNKRFDPRTMSVLEYTNDIDRTVDCLERAGVVWTRDCIVGLFYQLGAPTSGEYALNEVNLALDKKYRDDPRPFSAQEIRSEMQFWVTNKKAALGMKRDEQAMAISSFDNRRRGGSVMDRQYDYQPQHQSSAKGPKMATSQSGTLKFQ
;
A
#
# COMPACT_ATOMS: atom_id res chain seq x y z
N MET A 1 -86.30 37.14 -39.10
CA MET A 1 -85.57 38.02 -40.04
C MET A 1 -84.11 38.01 -39.63
N GLU A 2 -83.28 37.58 -40.57
CA GLU A 2 -81.81 37.59 -40.65
C GLU A 2 -80.94 37.07 -39.49
N MET A 3 -80.27 35.95 -39.83
CA MET A 3 -79.08 35.40 -39.18
C MET A 3 -77.88 36.35 -39.32
N ARG A 4 -77.03 36.41 -38.30
CA ARG A 4 -75.62 36.80 -38.45
C ARG A 4 -74.72 35.72 -37.85
N LYS A 5 -73.89 35.13 -38.70
CA LYS A 5 -72.86 34.14 -38.36
C LYS A 5 -71.69 34.83 -37.62
N PRO A 6 -71.12 34.22 -36.58
CA PRO A 6 -69.88 34.70 -35.97
C PRO A 6 -68.66 34.35 -36.82
N THR A 7 -67.78 35.34 -36.98
CA THR A 7 -66.52 35.33 -37.71
C THR A 7 -65.45 34.48 -37.01
N THR A 8 -64.90 33.51 -37.73
CA THR A 8 -63.67 32.77 -37.38
C THR A 8 -62.45 33.69 -37.41
N GLY A 9 -61.96 34.06 -36.22
CA GLY A 9 -60.67 34.73 -36.03
C GLY A 9 -59.52 33.78 -36.33
N LYS A 10 -58.57 34.23 -37.15
CA LYS A 10 -57.33 33.50 -37.45
C LYS A 10 -56.41 33.46 -36.21
N PRO A 11 -55.68 32.36 -35.94
CA PRO A 11 -54.71 32.29 -34.85
C PRO A 11 -53.54 33.25 -35.07
N LEU A 12 -53.07 33.89 -34.00
CA LEU A 12 -51.84 34.68 -33.98
C LEU A 12 -50.60 33.78 -34.16
N PRO A 13 -49.54 34.25 -34.84
CA PRO A 13 -48.28 33.52 -34.91
C PRO A 13 -47.57 33.50 -33.55
N PRO A 14 -46.82 32.43 -33.23
CA PRO A 14 -46.09 32.32 -31.97
C PRO A 14 -44.93 33.33 -31.90
N PRO A 15 -44.56 33.77 -30.68
CA PRO A 15 -43.45 34.70 -30.49
C PRO A 15 -42.11 34.05 -30.87
N SER A 16 -41.24 34.83 -31.49
CA SER A 16 -39.87 34.43 -31.82
C SER A 16 -39.07 34.12 -30.54
N PRO A 17 -38.20 33.10 -30.56
CA PRO A 17 -37.36 32.75 -29.42
C PRO A 17 -36.34 33.85 -29.09
N PRO A 18 -35.93 33.98 -27.82
CA PRO A 18 -34.97 34.98 -27.39
C PRO A 18 -33.56 34.70 -27.94
N ASP A 19 -32.86 35.78 -28.33
CA ASP A 19 -31.45 35.74 -28.72
C ASP A 19 -30.58 35.27 -27.54
N ILE A 20 -30.10 34.02 -27.62
CA ILE A 20 -29.07 33.49 -26.73
C ILE A 20 -27.73 34.06 -27.21
N LYS A 21 -27.19 35.03 -26.46
CA LYS A 21 -25.80 35.43 -26.60
C LYS A 21 -24.93 34.25 -26.17
N ALA A 22 -24.08 33.79 -27.09
CA ALA A 22 -23.02 32.83 -26.79
C ALA A 22 -21.98 33.52 -25.89
N ASP A 23 -21.95 33.13 -24.62
CA ASP A 23 -20.97 33.56 -23.63
C ASP A 23 -20.33 32.30 -23.06
N ASP A 24 -19.03 32.13 -23.35
CA ASP A 24 -18.02 31.28 -22.69
C ASP A 24 -18.39 29.83 -22.32
N GLY A 25 -18.53 28.98 -23.34
CA GLY A 25 -18.80 27.54 -23.22
C GLY A 25 -17.59 26.59 -23.22
N ASP A 26 -16.35 27.08 -23.11
CA ASP A 26 -15.16 26.23 -23.34
C ASP A 26 -14.48 25.69 -22.06
N ASN A 27 -14.80 26.22 -20.86
CA ASN A 27 -14.14 25.76 -19.62
C ASN A 27 -14.94 24.76 -18.76
N ALA A 28 -16.24 24.60 -18.97
CA ALA A 28 -17.04 23.65 -18.18
C ALA A 28 -16.87 22.19 -18.64
N LEU A 29 -16.48 21.97 -19.90
CA LEU A 29 -16.32 20.62 -20.45
C LEU A 29 -15.03 19.96 -19.94
N VAL A 30 -13.94 20.73 -19.79
CA VAL A 30 -12.64 20.22 -19.34
C VAL A 30 -12.69 19.80 -17.88
N ASP A 31 -13.25 20.61 -16.99
CA ASP A 31 -13.44 20.24 -15.57
C ASP A 31 -14.36 19.03 -15.38
N THR A 32 -15.37 18.86 -16.24
CA THR A 32 -16.27 17.70 -16.18
C THR A 32 -15.61 16.44 -16.76
N ILE A 33 -14.72 16.58 -17.74
CA ILE A 33 -13.94 15.48 -18.30
C ILE A 33 -12.85 15.05 -17.32
N ASP A 34 -12.11 15.96 -16.70
CA ASP A 34 -11.09 15.64 -15.70
C ASP A 34 -11.73 14.96 -14.48
N ARG A 35 -12.84 15.49 -13.95
CA ARG A 35 -13.54 14.87 -12.81
C ARG A 35 -14.13 13.48 -13.13
N ARG A 36 -14.63 13.27 -14.36
CA ARG A 36 -15.11 11.94 -14.82
C ARG A 36 -13.97 10.97 -15.11
N THR A 37 -12.81 11.48 -15.51
CA THR A 37 -11.60 10.69 -15.73
C THR A 37 -11.02 10.27 -14.38
N ASP A 38 -11.02 11.15 -13.38
CA ASP A 38 -10.63 10.84 -12.00
C ASP A 38 -11.59 9.85 -11.32
N GLU A 39 -12.91 9.98 -11.50
CA GLU A 39 -13.86 9.01 -10.96
C GLU A 39 -13.74 7.63 -11.64
N ARG A 40 -13.52 7.58 -12.96
CA ARG A 40 -13.27 6.31 -13.67
C ARG A 40 -11.92 5.71 -13.32
N THR A 41 -10.90 6.53 -13.10
CA THR A 41 -9.57 6.07 -12.67
C THR A 41 -9.62 5.59 -11.22
N ALA A 42 -10.32 6.30 -10.33
CA ALA A 42 -10.52 5.88 -8.95
C ALA A 42 -11.37 4.61 -8.84
N MET A 43 -12.43 4.46 -9.65
CA MET A 43 -13.21 3.22 -9.70
C MET A 43 -12.42 2.08 -10.31
N ALA A 44 -11.61 2.34 -11.35
CA ALA A 44 -10.68 1.37 -11.88
C ALA A 44 -9.62 0.98 -10.84
N ASP A 45 -9.07 1.91 -10.07
CA ASP A 45 -8.10 1.66 -9.00
C ASP A 45 -8.71 0.87 -7.83
N ILE A 46 -9.99 1.12 -7.50
CA ILE A 46 -10.74 0.35 -6.49
C ILE A 46 -11.04 -1.06 -7.02
N GLU A 47 -11.56 -1.20 -8.24
CA GLU A 47 -11.75 -2.51 -8.88
C GLU A 47 -10.42 -3.27 -9.07
N GLU A 48 -9.34 -2.54 -9.27
CA GLU A 48 -7.98 -3.06 -9.42
C GLU A 48 -7.38 -3.49 -8.08
N GLN A 49 -7.66 -2.78 -6.98
CA GLN A 49 -7.35 -3.20 -5.60
C GLN A 49 -8.13 -4.46 -5.19
N PHE A 50 -9.34 -4.63 -5.73
CA PHE A 50 -10.20 -5.78 -5.44
C PHE A 50 -10.28 -6.79 -6.58
N ARG A 51 -9.29 -6.82 -7.48
CA ARG A 51 -9.22 -7.86 -8.51
C ARG A 51 -9.16 -9.24 -7.84
N PHE A 52 -10.17 -10.04 -8.16
CA PHE A 52 -10.31 -11.43 -7.71
C PHE A 52 -9.06 -12.21 -8.16
N GLY A 53 -8.15 -12.53 -7.24
CA GLY A 53 -6.85 -13.12 -7.57
C GLY A 53 -5.65 -12.49 -6.84
N ALA A 54 -5.74 -11.20 -6.50
CA ALA A 54 -4.64 -10.47 -5.88
C ALA A 54 -4.34 -10.97 -4.45
N ARG A 55 -3.10 -10.79 -3.99
CA ARG A 55 -2.65 -11.28 -2.69
C ARG A 55 -3.42 -10.64 -1.53
N THR A 56 -3.82 -9.38 -1.64
CA THR A 56 -4.71 -8.73 -0.65
C THR A 56 -6.04 -9.46 -0.52
N ALA A 57 -6.68 -9.81 -1.64
CA ALA A 57 -7.95 -10.55 -1.64
C ALA A 57 -7.77 -11.95 -1.04
N GLN A 58 -6.73 -12.68 -1.46
CA GLN A 58 -6.40 -14.00 -0.89
C GLN A 58 -6.23 -13.94 0.63
N MET A 59 -5.48 -12.94 1.13
CA MET A 59 -5.26 -12.78 2.57
C MET A 59 -6.53 -12.37 3.33
N ALA A 60 -7.41 -11.57 2.73
CA ALA A 60 -8.68 -11.20 3.35
C ALA A 60 -9.58 -12.43 3.53
N ILE A 61 -9.73 -13.26 2.47
CA ILE A 61 -10.52 -14.48 2.53
C ILE A 61 -9.88 -15.49 3.50
N PHE A 62 -8.55 -15.64 3.46
CA PHE A 62 -7.84 -16.57 4.35
C PHE A 62 -7.97 -16.16 5.82
N ARG A 63 -7.91 -14.86 6.14
CA ARG A 63 -8.17 -14.34 7.49
C ARG A 63 -9.60 -14.62 7.93
N ASN A 64 -10.59 -14.48 7.05
CA ASN A 64 -11.96 -14.86 7.35
C ASN A 64 -12.04 -16.35 7.70
N LEU A 65 -11.45 -17.23 6.88
CA LEU A 65 -11.42 -18.67 7.10
C LEU A 65 -10.84 -19.05 8.48
N VAL A 66 -9.66 -18.55 8.83
CA VAL A 66 -9.00 -18.91 10.11
C VAL A 66 -9.70 -18.35 11.35
N ASN A 67 -10.49 -17.29 11.18
CA ASN A 67 -11.26 -16.67 12.26
C ASN A 67 -12.65 -17.28 12.46
N LYS A 68 -13.13 -18.14 11.54
CA LYS A 68 -14.39 -18.85 11.73
C LYS A 68 -14.31 -19.75 12.95
N ARG A 69 -15.36 -19.70 13.77
CA ARG A 69 -15.52 -20.51 14.98
C ARG A 69 -16.89 -21.15 14.95
N PHE A 70 -16.94 -22.44 15.27
CA PHE A 70 -18.20 -23.14 15.46
C PHE A 70 -18.81 -22.71 16.80
N ASP A 71 -20.07 -22.28 16.77
CA ASP A 71 -20.87 -22.02 17.96
C ASP A 71 -22.20 -22.80 17.87
N PRO A 72 -22.37 -23.86 18.69
CA PRO A 72 -23.56 -24.70 18.65
C PRO A 72 -24.84 -23.99 19.09
N ARG A 73 -24.76 -22.78 19.67
CA ARG A 73 -25.93 -21.98 20.07
C ARG A 73 -26.54 -21.21 18.90
N THR A 74 -25.74 -20.91 17.89
CA THR A 74 -26.10 -20.00 16.80
C THR A 74 -26.12 -20.67 15.43
N MET A 75 -25.42 -21.79 15.26
CA MET A 75 -25.40 -22.53 13.99
C MET A 75 -25.31 -24.04 14.17
N SER A 76 -25.88 -24.77 13.22
CA SER A 76 -25.71 -26.21 13.10
C SER A 76 -24.32 -26.57 12.54
N VAL A 77 -23.89 -27.81 12.77
CA VAL A 77 -22.64 -28.33 12.20
C VAL A 77 -22.66 -28.26 10.66
N LEU A 78 -23.80 -28.58 10.04
CA LEU A 78 -23.95 -28.53 8.58
C LEU A 78 -23.81 -27.11 8.02
N GLU A 79 -24.41 -26.11 8.68
CA GLU A 79 -24.24 -24.71 8.29
C GLU A 79 -22.80 -24.25 8.43
N TYR A 80 -22.13 -24.65 9.52
CA TYR A 80 -20.72 -24.34 9.74
C TYR A 80 -19.82 -24.96 8.67
N THR A 81 -19.99 -26.24 8.34
CA THR A 81 -19.18 -26.90 7.31
C THR A 81 -19.44 -26.30 5.93
N ASN A 82 -20.70 -26.01 5.58
CA ASN A 82 -21.03 -25.35 4.32
C ASN A 82 -20.41 -23.96 4.20
N ASP A 83 -20.33 -23.21 5.30
CA ASP A 83 -19.71 -21.89 5.35
C ASP A 83 -18.17 -21.96 5.20
N ILE A 84 -17.54 -23.00 5.78
CA ILE A 84 -16.14 -23.32 5.55
C ILE A 84 -15.90 -23.65 4.06
N ASP A 85 -16.68 -24.57 3.49
CA ASP A 85 -16.54 -25.02 2.09
C ASP A 85 -16.68 -23.84 1.12
N ARG A 86 -17.69 -22.97 1.31
CA ARG A 86 -17.86 -21.75 0.52
C ARG A 86 -16.65 -20.82 0.61
N THR A 87 -15.99 -20.75 1.76
CA THR A 87 -14.82 -19.87 1.96
C THR A 87 -13.58 -20.47 1.30
N VAL A 88 -13.43 -21.79 1.33
CA VAL A 88 -12.39 -22.52 0.59
C VAL A 88 -12.58 -22.34 -0.91
N ASP A 89 -13.80 -22.50 -1.43
CA ASP A 89 -14.13 -22.22 -2.84
C ASP A 89 -13.76 -20.78 -3.25
N CYS A 90 -14.01 -19.80 -2.37
CA CYS A 90 -13.62 -18.42 -2.61
C CYS A 90 -12.09 -18.26 -2.70
N LEU A 91 -11.31 -18.97 -1.88
CA LEU A 91 -9.84 -18.95 -1.96
C LEU A 91 -9.34 -19.53 -3.27
N GLU A 92 -9.89 -20.66 -3.71
CA GLU A 92 -9.49 -21.32 -4.95
C GLU A 92 -9.81 -20.44 -6.16
N ARG A 93 -11.02 -19.84 -6.19
CA ARG A 93 -11.38 -18.87 -7.22
C ARG A 93 -10.49 -17.63 -7.19
N ALA A 94 -9.96 -17.26 -6.02
CA ALA A 94 -8.99 -16.17 -5.86
C ALA A 94 -7.55 -16.61 -6.20
N GLY A 95 -7.36 -17.77 -6.84
CA GLY A 95 -6.07 -18.23 -7.35
C GLY A 95 -5.15 -18.86 -6.30
N VAL A 96 -5.67 -19.17 -5.10
CA VAL A 96 -4.89 -19.93 -4.11
C VAL A 96 -4.77 -21.38 -4.56
N VAL A 97 -3.54 -21.89 -4.55
CA VAL A 97 -3.26 -23.30 -4.80
C VAL A 97 -2.85 -23.97 -3.49
N TRP A 98 -3.47 -25.08 -3.13
CA TRP A 98 -3.20 -25.81 -1.89
C TRP A 98 -1.89 -26.63 -1.95
N THR A 99 -0.77 -25.96 -2.20
CA THR A 99 0.57 -26.55 -2.08
C THR A 99 1.20 -26.19 -0.74
N ARG A 100 2.16 -27.01 -0.30
CA ARG A 100 2.97 -26.71 0.89
C ARG A 100 3.54 -25.29 0.84
N ASP A 101 4.03 -24.89 -0.32
CA ASP A 101 4.69 -23.60 -0.50
C ASP A 101 3.70 -22.43 -0.36
N CYS A 102 2.53 -22.50 -1.01
CA CYS A 102 1.52 -21.46 -0.89
C CYS A 102 1.00 -21.32 0.55
N ILE A 103 0.75 -22.45 1.23
CA ILE A 103 0.28 -22.47 2.62
C ILE A 103 1.31 -21.81 3.54
N VAL A 104 2.60 -22.16 3.41
CA VAL A 104 3.68 -21.52 4.19
C VAL A 104 3.71 -20.01 3.94
N GLY A 105 3.56 -19.58 2.69
CA GLY A 105 3.47 -18.16 2.34
C GLY A 105 2.30 -17.43 3.00
N LEU A 106 1.11 -18.04 3.05
CA LEU A 106 -0.05 -17.51 3.77
C LEU A 106 0.23 -17.35 5.27
N PHE A 107 0.89 -18.33 5.89
CA PHE A 107 1.23 -18.26 7.31
C PHE A 107 2.25 -17.17 7.64
N TYR A 108 3.23 -16.91 6.79
CA TYR A 108 4.15 -15.77 6.99
C TYR A 108 3.40 -14.44 7.10
N GLN A 109 2.37 -14.24 6.29
CA GLN A 109 1.57 -13.01 6.29
C GLN A 109 0.46 -13.01 7.34
N LEU A 110 0.01 -14.17 7.82
CA LEU A 110 -0.96 -14.25 8.91
C LEU A 110 -0.35 -13.79 10.24
N GLY A 111 0.89 -14.18 10.52
CA GLY A 111 1.62 -13.76 11.73
C GLY A 111 2.26 -12.37 11.63
N ALA A 112 2.18 -11.73 10.47
CA ALA A 112 2.77 -10.42 10.24
C ALA A 112 2.01 -9.31 11.01
N PRO A 113 2.72 -8.33 11.60
CA PRO A 113 2.07 -7.19 12.21
C PRO A 113 1.32 -6.37 11.16
N THR A 114 0.06 -6.04 11.46
CA THR A 114 -0.81 -5.19 10.62
C THR A 114 -0.84 -3.73 11.08
N SER A 115 -0.21 -3.43 12.22
CA SER A 115 -0.15 -2.11 12.83
C SER A 115 1.24 -1.84 13.42
N GLY A 116 1.54 -0.57 13.69
CA GLY A 116 2.83 -0.13 14.21
C GLY A 116 3.87 0.20 13.13
N GLU A 117 5.09 0.51 13.56
CA GLU A 117 6.17 0.98 12.68
C GLU A 117 6.57 -0.03 11.59
N TYR A 118 6.35 -1.31 11.84
CA TYR A 118 6.68 -2.42 10.94
C TYR A 118 5.45 -3.08 10.32
N ALA A 119 4.32 -2.38 10.24
CA ALA A 119 3.12 -2.90 9.60
C ALA A 119 3.40 -3.36 8.16
N LEU A 120 3.10 -4.61 7.85
CA LEU A 120 3.42 -5.21 6.54
C LEU A 120 2.25 -5.13 5.55
N ASN A 121 1.39 -4.12 5.71
CA ASN A 121 0.23 -3.91 4.83
C ASN A 121 0.66 -3.63 3.38
N GLU A 122 1.78 -2.91 3.21
CA GLU A 122 2.36 -2.58 1.91
C GLU A 122 2.99 -3.79 1.20
N VAL A 123 3.33 -4.87 1.90
CA VAL A 123 3.84 -6.10 1.28
C VAL A 123 2.78 -6.70 0.36
N ASN A 124 1.52 -6.72 0.81
CA ASN A 124 0.43 -7.22 -0.04
C ASN A 124 0.24 -6.33 -1.27
N LEU A 125 0.31 -5.01 -1.12
CA LEU A 125 0.21 -4.08 -2.24
C LEU A 125 1.34 -4.28 -3.26
N ALA A 126 2.57 -4.51 -2.80
CA ALA A 126 3.70 -4.81 -3.67
C ALA A 126 3.52 -6.14 -4.41
N LEU A 127 3.00 -7.16 -3.73
CA LEU A 127 2.68 -8.45 -4.35
C LEU A 127 1.50 -8.32 -5.31
N ASP A 128 0.48 -7.53 -5.01
CA ASP A 128 -0.66 -7.27 -5.90
C ASP A 128 -0.19 -6.61 -7.21
N LYS A 129 0.76 -5.67 -7.12
CA LYS A 129 1.40 -5.09 -8.29
C LYS A 129 2.13 -6.14 -9.12
N LYS A 130 2.91 -7.02 -8.49
CA LYS A 130 3.58 -8.13 -9.20
C LYS A 130 2.59 -9.11 -9.84
N TYR A 131 1.46 -9.36 -9.19
CA TYR A 131 0.41 -10.25 -9.71
C TYR A 131 -0.25 -9.67 -10.96
N ARG A 132 -0.33 -8.33 -11.05
CA ARG A 132 -0.82 -7.63 -12.23
C ARG A 132 0.08 -7.88 -13.44
N ASP A 133 1.39 -7.88 -13.20
CA ASP A 133 2.39 -8.09 -14.24
C ASP A 133 2.53 -9.58 -14.61
N ASP A 134 2.43 -10.48 -13.62
CA ASP A 134 2.55 -11.94 -13.75
C ASP A 134 1.51 -12.65 -12.86
N PRO A 135 0.34 -13.05 -13.42
CA PRO A 135 -0.78 -13.62 -12.66
C PRO A 135 -0.56 -15.10 -12.34
N ARG A 136 0.56 -15.42 -11.68
CA ARG A 136 0.87 -16.76 -11.16
C ARG A 136 0.80 -16.79 -9.63
N PRO A 137 0.67 -17.99 -9.04
CA PRO A 137 0.78 -18.14 -7.60
C PRO A 137 2.15 -17.68 -7.08
N PHE A 138 2.15 -16.94 -5.97
CA PHE A 138 3.37 -16.56 -5.28
C PHE A 138 3.94 -17.73 -4.48
N SER A 139 5.24 -17.92 -4.60
CA SER A 139 5.97 -18.83 -3.74
C SER A 139 6.16 -18.25 -2.33
N ALA A 140 6.35 -19.13 -1.34
CA ALA A 140 6.70 -18.69 0.02
C ALA A 140 8.00 -17.88 0.03
N GLN A 141 8.93 -18.23 -0.85
CA GLN A 141 10.21 -17.55 -0.99
C GLN A 141 10.05 -16.10 -1.45
N GLU A 142 9.19 -15.86 -2.43
CA GLU A 142 8.90 -14.51 -2.93
C GLU A 142 8.24 -13.65 -1.86
N ILE A 143 7.23 -14.20 -1.17
CA ILE A 143 6.55 -13.51 -0.07
C ILE A 143 7.55 -13.14 1.02
N ARG A 144 8.39 -14.10 1.45
CA ARG A 144 9.44 -13.85 2.44
C ARG A 144 10.41 -12.77 1.99
N SER A 145 10.82 -12.80 0.72
CA SER A 145 11.78 -11.83 0.17
C SER A 145 11.20 -10.43 0.15
N GLU A 146 9.91 -10.30 -0.20
CA GLU A 146 9.21 -9.01 -0.18
C GLU A 146 9.07 -8.46 1.26
N MET A 147 8.73 -9.32 2.22
CA MET A 147 8.69 -8.93 3.63
C MET A 147 10.07 -8.45 4.13
N GLN A 148 11.14 -9.17 3.78
CA GLN A 148 12.51 -8.79 4.14
C GLN A 148 12.94 -7.47 3.50
N PHE A 149 12.61 -7.27 2.22
CA PHE A 149 12.86 -6.03 1.50
C PHE A 149 12.17 -4.85 2.19
N TRP A 150 10.87 -4.99 2.49
CA TRP A 150 10.10 -3.97 3.18
C TRP A 150 10.74 -3.61 4.54
N VAL A 151 11.03 -4.61 5.37
CA VAL A 151 11.58 -4.40 6.72
C VAL A 151 12.94 -3.70 6.65
N THR A 152 13.78 -4.10 5.68
CA THR A 152 15.11 -3.50 5.49
C THR A 152 14.99 -2.03 5.08
N ASN A 153 14.13 -1.71 4.12
CA ASN A 153 13.92 -0.34 3.67
C ASN A 153 13.31 0.53 4.77
N LYS A 154 12.37 -0.01 5.56
CA LYS A 154 11.79 0.72 6.68
C LYS A 154 12.83 1.03 7.75
N LYS A 155 13.69 0.06 8.09
CA LYS A 155 14.80 0.28 9.03
C LYS A 155 15.74 1.37 8.54
N ALA A 156 16.10 1.36 7.25
CA ALA A 156 16.93 2.40 6.66
C ALA A 156 16.27 3.79 6.75
N ALA A 157 14.98 3.89 6.38
CA ALA A 157 14.22 5.14 6.44
C ALA A 157 14.08 5.68 7.88
N LEU A 158 13.87 4.80 8.86
CA LEU A 158 13.81 5.19 10.28
C LEU A 158 15.19 5.58 10.84
N GLY A 159 16.26 4.91 10.38
CA GLY A 159 17.64 5.29 10.70
C GLY A 159 17.95 6.71 10.22
N MET A 160 17.64 7.01 8.95
CA MET A 160 17.82 8.35 8.39
C MET A 160 17.03 9.42 9.16
N LYS A 161 15.78 9.13 9.55
CA LYS A 161 14.99 10.07 10.38
C LYS A 161 15.60 10.34 11.76
N ARG A 162 16.23 9.34 12.37
CA ARG A 162 16.93 9.51 13.66
C ARG A 162 18.19 10.37 13.50
N ASP A 163 18.93 10.17 12.41
CA ASP A 163 20.14 10.95 12.13
C ASP A 163 19.79 12.41 11.81
N GLU A 164 18.73 12.66 11.02
CA GLU A 164 18.19 14.01 10.78
C GLU A 164 17.76 14.69 12.07
N GLN A 165 17.07 13.97 12.97
CA GLN A 165 16.66 14.49 14.27
C GLN A 165 17.85 14.80 15.18
N ALA A 166 18.88 13.95 15.19
CA ALA A 166 20.12 14.19 15.93
C ALA A 166 20.91 15.39 15.39
N MET A 167 20.93 15.58 14.06
CA MET A 167 21.52 16.75 13.43
C MET A 167 20.73 18.03 13.72
N ALA A 168 19.40 17.96 13.75
CA ALA A 168 18.55 19.10 14.14
C ALA A 168 18.79 19.52 15.60
N ILE A 169 18.87 18.56 16.54
CA ILE A 169 19.12 18.83 17.96
C ILE A 169 20.52 19.43 18.17
N SER A 170 21.57 18.86 17.55
CA SER A 170 22.93 19.40 17.65
C SER A 170 23.08 20.80 17.02
N SER A 171 22.33 21.10 15.95
CA SER A 171 22.29 22.44 15.36
C SER A 171 21.64 23.49 16.28
N PHE A 172 20.71 23.06 17.14
CA PHE A 172 20.05 23.93 18.12
C PHE A 172 20.97 24.23 19.31
N ASP A 173 21.73 23.23 19.77
CA ASP A 173 22.72 23.39 20.85
C ASP A 173 23.90 24.29 20.45
N ASN A 174 24.37 24.20 19.19
CA ASN A 174 25.41 25.11 18.68
C ASN A 174 24.95 26.57 18.61
N ARG A 175 23.65 26.84 18.38
CA ARG A 175 23.12 28.21 18.42
C ARG A 175 22.97 28.75 19.84
N ARG A 176 22.69 27.90 20.84
CA ARG A 176 22.64 28.32 22.26
C ARG A 176 24.02 28.48 22.90
N ARG A 177 25.05 27.78 22.41
CA ARG A 177 26.45 27.95 22.86
C ARG A 177 27.26 28.98 22.08
N GLY A 178 26.67 29.69 21.12
CA GLY A 178 27.29 30.79 20.36
C GLY A 178 27.53 32.08 21.16
N GLY A 179 27.62 32.01 22.49
CA GLY A 179 28.10 33.09 23.34
C GLY A 179 29.60 32.96 23.55
N SER A 180 30.37 33.71 22.75
CA SER A 180 31.76 34.13 22.98
C SER A 180 32.78 33.03 23.30
N VAL A 181 33.37 32.43 22.25
CA VAL A 181 34.70 31.79 22.32
C VAL A 181 35.75 32.82 21.89
N MET A 182 35.99 33.79 22.76
CA MET A 182 37.30 34.44 22.86
C MET A 182 37.98 33.83 24.09
N ASP A 183 39.28 33.61 23.99
CA ASP A 183 40.17 32.98 24.97
C ASP A 183 40.13 31.45 25.05
N ARG A 184 40.95 30.83 24.18
CA ARG A 184 42.01 29.88 24.60
C ARG A 184 43.01 29.69 23.46
N GLN A 185 43.89 30.67 23.29
CA GLN A 185 45.25 30.40 22.84
C GLN A 185 45.95 29.69 23.99
N TYR A 186 46.19 28.39 23.83
CA TYR A 186 47.34 27.75 24.46
C TYR A 186 48.04 26.92 23.40
N ASP A 187 49.28 27.32 23.14
CA ASP A 187 50.31 26.59 22.44
C ASP A 187 50.37 25.12 22.89
N TYR A 188 50.48 24.20 21.93
CA TYR A 188 51.38 23.06 22.07
C TYR A 188 51.70 22.47 20.69
N GLN A 189 52.97 22.59 20.31
CA GLN A 189 53.58 22.01 19.12
C GLN A 189 53.85 20.49 19.28
N PRO A 190 54.14 19.76 18.17
CA PRO A 190 53.98 18.31 18.04
C PRO A 190 55.23 17.52 18.45
N GLN A 191 55.04 16.28 18.91
CA GLN A 191 56.14 15.31 19.04
C GLN A 191 55.80 13.95 18.41
N HIS A 192 56.59 13.63 17.39
CA HIS A 192 57.21 12.34 17.07
C HIS A 192 56.39 11.03 17.07
N GLN A 193 56.27 10.51 15.85
CA GLN A 193 56.74 9.18 15.42
C GLN A 193 56.87 8.08 16.50
N SER A 194 56.10 7.01 16.34
CA SER A 194 56.70 5.67 16.25
C SER A 194 55.80 4.69 15.52
N SER A 195 56.30 4.24 14.38
CA SER A 195 55.96 2.99 13.72
C SER A 195 56.14 1.82 14.68
N ALA A 196 55.13 0.97 14.81
CA ALA A 196 55.32 -0.41 15.23
C ALA A 196 54.47 -1.33 14.34
N LYS A 197 55.16 -1.96 13.40
CA LYS A 197 54.74 -3.18 12.70
C LYS A 197 54.56 -4.30 13.73
N GLY A 198 53.48 -5.07 13.60
CA GLY A 198 53.30 -6.35 14.28
C GLY A 198 52.36 -7.27 13.48
N PRO A 199 52.68 -8.56 13.25
CA PRO A 199 52.15 -9.31 12.10
C PRO A 199 51.12 -10.41 12.43
N LYS A 200 50.42 -10.82 11.35
CA LYS A 200 50.04 -12.19 10.90
C LYS A 200 49.24 -13.18 11.80
N MET A 201 48.12 -13.61 11.19
CA MET A 201 47.61 -15.00 10.96
C MET A 201 47.05 -15.88 12.09
N ALA A 202 45.81 -16.35 11.89
CA ALA A 202 45.35 -17.76 11.86
C ALA A 202 43.81 -17.75 11.61
N THR A 203 43.22 -18.29 10.54
CA THR A 203 42.99 -19.71 10.14
C THR A 203 42.12 -20.52 11.11
N SER A 204 41.13 -21.22 10.53
CA SER A 204 40.41 -22.43 11.03
C SER A 204 39.15 -22.16 11.89
N GLN A 205 38.00 -22.85 11.79
CA GLN A 205 37.66 -24.16 11.20
C GLN A 205 36.23 -24.20 10.63
N SER A 206 36.08 -25.03 9.61
CA SER A 206 34.85 -25.59 9.06
C SER A 206 34.26 -26.63 10.01
N GLY A 207 32.96 -26.52 10.33
CA GLY A 207 32.20 -27.53 11.07
C GLY A 207 31.13 -28.14 10.18
N THR A 208 31.35 -29.37 9.73
CA THR A 208 30.35 -30.19 9.03
C THR A 208 29.58 -31.01 10.07
N LEU A 209 28.27 -30.78 10.18
CA LEU A 209 27.36 -31.62 10.96
C LEU A 209 26.67 -32.62 10.02
N LYS A 210 26.97 -33.91 10.19
CA LYS A 210 26.17 -35.03 9.66
C LYS A 210 25.25 -35.49 10.79
N PHE A 211 23.94 -35.58 10.52
CA PHE A 211 23.01 -36.33 11.36
C PHE A 211 22.76 -37.70 10.72
N GLN A 212 22.82 -38.73 11.57
CA GLN A 212 22.37 -40.11 11.30
C GLN A 212 20.85 -40.17 11.32
#